data_AF-A0A523ATL7-F1
#
_entry.id   AF-A0A523ATL7-F1
#
_cell.length_a   1.000
_cell.length_b   1.000
_cell.length_c   1.000
_cell.angle_alpha   90.00
_cell.angle_beta   90.00
_cell.angle_gamma   90.00
#
_symmetry.space_group_name_H-M   'P 1'
#
loop_
_entity.id
_entity.type
_entity.pdbx_description
1 polymer ?
#
loop_
_entity_poly.entity_id
_entity_poly.type
_entity_poly.pdbx_seq_one_letter_code
_entity_poly.pdbx_strand_id
1 'polypeptide(L)' 'MLAFSVDRPAIYGIVDFEGGGRFWFDFTDCEAGELKVGAPVRMSFRRKYRDPVRGIIGYFWKAVPEVEDGGNKG' A
#
# COMPACT_ATOMS: atom_id res chain seq x y z
N MET A 1 4.90 19.66 7.70
CA MET A 1 3.98 19.86 6.56
C MET A 1 2.78 18.94 6.77
N LEU A 2 1.62 19.45 7.16
CA LEU A 2 0.40 18.66 7.33
C LEU A 2 -0.18 18.38 5.94
N ALA A 3 0.17 17.24 5.35
CA ALA A 3 -0.52 16.76 4.16
C ALA A 3 -1.93 16.33 4.57
N PHE A 4 -2.94 17.07 4.12
CA PHE A 4 -4.35 16.70 4.25
C PHE A 4 -4.58 15.44 3.42
N SER A 5 -4.49 14.27 4.05
CA SER A 5 -4.91 12.99 3.49
C SER A 5 -6.37 12.76 3.89
N VAL A 6 -7.24 12.50 2.90
CA VAL A 6 -8.64 12.12 3.15
C VAL A 6 -8.71 10.77 3.89
N ASP A 7 -7.70 9.92 3.75
CA ASP A 7 -7.49 8.72 4.57
C ASP A 7 -6.41 8.98 5.62
N ARG A 8 -6.83 9.14 6.88
CA ARG A 8 -5.93 9.19 8.04
C ARG A 8 -5.41 7.77 8.35
N PRO A 9 -4.13 7.59 8.74
CA PRO A 9 -2.92 8.27 8.28
C PRO A 9 -2.47 7.74 6.91
N ALA A 10 -1.73 8.55 6.13
CA ALA A 10 -1.05 8.00 4.95
C ALA A 10 0.03 7.03 5.43
N ILE A 11 -0.22 5.73 5.23
CA ILE A 11 0.73 4.67 5.56
C ILE A 11 1.59 4.43 4.34
N TYR A 12 2.91 4.50 4.52
CA TYR A 12 3.86 4.35 3.42
C TYR A 12 5.14 3.68 3.91
N GLY A 13 5.86 3.05 3.00
CA GLY A 13 7.08 2.32 3.36
C GLY A 13 7.82 1.77 2.15
N ILE A 14 8.99 1.24 2.43
CA ILE A 14 9.85 0.64 1.43
C ILE A 14 9.48 -0.84 1.28
N VAL A 15 9.25 -1.28 0.05
CA VAL A 15 9.05 -2.69 -0.28
C VAL A 15 10.27 -3.22 -1.01
N ASP A 16 10.78 -4.35 -0.53
CA ASP A 16 11.80 -5.16 -1.17
C ASP A 16 11.13 -6.24 -2.01
N PHE A 17 11.55 -6.37 -3.28
CA PHE A 17 11.02 -7.39 -4.18
C PHE A 17 11.92 -8.62 -4.22
N GLU A 18 11.31 -9.80 -4.40
CA GLU A 18 12.05 -11.01 -4.74
C GLU A 18 12.72 -10.84 -6.10
N GLY A 19 13.99 -11.23 -6.21
CA GLY A 19 14.83 -10.92 -7.38
C GLY A 19 15.53 -9.55 -7.30
N GLY A 20 15.30 -8.79 -6.23
CA GLY A 20 15.95 -7.52 -5.96
C GLY A 20 15.14 -6.31 -6.43
N GLY A 21 15.64 -5.12 -6.09
CA GLY A 21 14.92 -3.88 -6.30
C GLY A 21 14.10 -3.47 -5.07
N ARG A 22 14.04 -2.16 -4.87
CA ARG A 22 13.45 -1.54 -3.69
C ARG A 22 12.74 -0.28 -4.11
N PHE A 23 11.49 -0.10 -3.68
CA PHE A 23 10.74 1.09 -4.03
C PHE A 23 9.83 1.55 -2.89
N TRP A 24 9.53 2.86 -2.88
CA TRP A 24 8.66 3.49 -1.90
C TRP A 24 7.20 3.39 -2.36
N PHE A 25 6.35 2.74 -1.57
CA PHE A 25 4.93 2.60 -1.85
C PHE A 25 4.07 3.15 -0.73
N ASP A 26 2.88 3.63 -1.13
CA ASP A 26 1.75 3.76 -0.24
C ASP A 26 1.17 2.38 0.07
N PHE A 27 0.82 2.16 1.33
CA PHE A 27 0.09 1.01 1.81
C PHE A 27 -1.42 1.28 1.79
N THR A 28 -2.22 0.22 1.74
CA THR A 28 -3.68 0.29 1.72
C THR A 28 -4.26 -1.00 2.28
N ASP A 29 -5.53 -0.96 2.70
CA ASP A 29 -6.26 -2.08 3.30
C ASP A 29 -5.59 -2.62 4.58
N CYS A 30 -5.00 -1.71 5.37
CA CYS A 30 -4.40 -2.04 6.65
C CYS A 30 -4.43 -0.84 7.59
N GLU A 31 -4.36 -1.13 8.88
CA GLU A 31 -4.14 -0.14 9.92
C GLU A 31 -2.65 -0.05 10.29
N ALA A 32 -2.22 1.11 10.80
CA ALA A 32 -0.80 1.33 11.11
C ALA A 32 -0.23 0.34 12.14
N GLY A 33 -1.05 -0.21 13.03
CA GLY A 33 -0.66 -1.22 14.02
C GLY A 33 -0.47 -2.63 13.45
N GLU A 34 -0.95 -2.89 12.22
CA GLU A 34 -0.86 -4.20 11.57
C GLU A 34 0.46 -4.38 10.81
N LEU A 35 1.17 -3.28 10.54
CA LEU A 35 2.45 -3.30 9.83
C LEU A 35 3.63 -3.64 10.73
N LYS A 36 4.46 -4.56 10.25
CA LYS A 36 5.76 -4.88 10.85
C LYS A 36 6.82 -4.90 9.77
N VAL A 37 8.03 -4.43 10.11
CA VAL A 37 9.19 -4.52 9.20
C VAL A 37 9.44 -5.98 8.86
N GLY A 38 9.57 -6.28 7.57
CA GLY A 38 9.76 -7.65 7.07
C GLY A 38 8.47 -8.45 6.89
N ALA A 39 7.29 -7.90 7.22
CA ALA A 39 6.03 -8.56 6.91
C ALA A 39 5.82 -8.69 5.38
N PRO A 40 5.30 -9.82 4.90
CA PRO A 40 4.98 -9.99 3.49
C PRO A 40 3.89 -9.02 3.04
N VAL A 41 4.01 -8.58 1.78
CA VAL A 41 3.05 -7.69 1.15
C VAL A 41 2.77 -8.16 -0.27
N ARG A 42 1.55 -7.94 -0.73
CA ARG A 42 1.16 -8.12 -2.13
C ARG A 42 0.90 -6.79 -2.80
N MET A 43 1.20 -6.71 -4.09
CA MET A 43 0.93 -5.51 -4.89
C MET A 43 -0.52 -5.47 -5.37
N SER A 44 -1.15 -4.30 -5.29
CA SER A 44 -2.53 -4.06 -5.73
C SER A 44 -2.58 -2.86 -6.66
N PHE A 45 -3.13 -3.05 -7.86
CA PHE A 45 -3.30 -1.97 -8.84
C PHE A 45 -4.54 -1.14 -8.53
N ARG A 46 -4.40 0.17 -8.36
CA ARG A 46 -5.47 1.05 -7.88
C ARG A 46 -5.51 2.39 -8.58
N ARG A 47 -6.70 3.00 -8.59
CA ARG A 47 -6.86 4.40 -8.99
C ARG A 47 -6.12 5.30 -8.00
N LYS A 48 -5.11 6.02 -8.47
CA LYS A 48 -4.33 6.98 -7.68
C LYS A 48 -4.96 8.37 -7.67
N TYR A 49 -5.38 8.85 -8.83
CA TYR A 49 -6.02 10.16 -8.96
C TYR A 49 -6.94 10.23 -10.17
N ARG A 50 -7.81 11.24 -10.18
CA ARG A 50 -8.60 11.65 -11.33
C ARG A 50 -8.28 13.11 -11.61
N ASP A 51 -7.89 13.43 -12.84
CA ASP A 51 -7.76 14.80 -13.33
C ASP A 51 -9.11 15.20 -13.95
N PRO A 52 -9.94 16.01 -13.26
CA PRO A 52 -11.26 16.38 -13.77
C PRO A 52 -11.19 17.36 -14.95
N VAL A 53 -10.08 18.08 -15.11
CA VAL A 53 -9.91 19.07 -16.19
C VAL A 53 -9.58 18.35 -17.50
N ARG A 54 -8.70 17.34 -17.44
CA ARG A 54 -8.29 16.56 -18.62
C ARG A 54 -9.10 15.29 -18.84
N GLY A 55 -9.93 14.89 -17.89
CA GLY A 55 -10.70 13.65 -17.94
C GLY A 55 -9.86 12.38 -17.77
N ILE A 56 -8.64 12.49 -17.25
CA ILE A 56 -7.69 11.37 -17.14
C ILE A 56 -7.82 10.69 -15.78
N ILE A 57 -7.75 9.35 -15.76
CA ILE A 57 -7.67 8.56 -14.54
C ILE A 57 -6.27 7.93 -14.46
N GLY A 58 -5.51 8.32 -13.43
CA GLY A 58 -4.21 7.75 -13.15
C GLY A 58 -4.33 6.52 -12.25
N TYR A 59 -3.73 5.41 -12.67
CA TYR A 59 -3.62 4.20 -11.86
C TYR A 59 -2.17 3.96 -11.45
N PHE A 60 -1.97 3.39 -10.26
CA PHE A 60 -0.65 3.05 -9.74
C PHE A 60 -0.74 1.84 -8.80
N TRP A 61 0.40 1.19 -8.59
CA TRP A 61 0.54 0.10 -7.63
C TRP A 61 0.59 0.61 -6.19
N LYS A 62 -0.07 -0.10 -5.27
CA LYS A 62 0.02 0.08 -3.82
C LYS A 62 0.35 -1.25 -3.15
N ALA A 63 1.00 -1.20 -1.99
CA ALA A 63 1.28 -2.38 -1.19
C ALA A 63 0.09 -2.71 -0.28
N VAL A 64 -0.24 -4.00 -0.14
CA VAL A 64 -1.24 -4.49 0.80
C VAL A 64 -0.57 -5.54 1.68
N PRO A 65 -0.60 -5.41 3.01
CA PRO A 65 -0.08 -6.44 3.91
C PRO A 65 -0.81 -7.75 3.71
N GLU A 66 -0.07 -8.85 3.77
CA GLU A 66 -0.68 -10.16 3.91
C GLU A 66 -0.92 -10.38 5.39
N VAL A 67 -2.17 -10.22 5.83
CA VAL A 67 -2.57 -10.61 7.19
C VAL A 67 -2.42 -12.13 7.25
N GLU A 68 -1.57 -12.64 8.15
CA GLU A 68 -1.62 -14.04 8.54
C GLU A 68 -2.97 -14.26 9.22
N ASP A 69 -3.97 -14.66 8.44
CA ASP A 69 -5.18 -15.24 9.01
C ASP A 69 -4.69 -16.48 9.79
N GLY A 70 -4.99 -16.54 11.09
CA GLY A 70 -4.62 -17.63 11.99
C GLY A 70 -5.35 -18.92 11.65
N GLY A 71 -5.26 -19.36 10.40
CA GLY A 71 -5.78 -20.59 9.87
C GLY A 71 -5.02 -21.76 10.47
N ASN A 72 -5.53 -22.21 11.61
CA ASN A 72 -5.39 -23.56 12.14
C ASN A 72 -5.19 -24.58 11.02
N LYS A 73 -3.93 -24.97 10.78
CA LYS A 73 -3.59 -26.23 10.13
C LYS A 73 -3.26 -27.19 11.26
N GLY A 74 -4.27 -27.95 11.68
CA GLY A 74 -4.08 -29.19 12.42
C GLY A 74 -3.47 -30.29 11.55
#